data_AF-A0A4S3J3L7-F1
#
_entry.id   AF-A0A4S3J3L7-F1
#
_cell.length_a   1.000
_cell.length_b   1.000
_cell.length_c   1.000
_cell.angle_alpha   90.00
_cell.angle_beta   90.00
_cell.angle_gamma   90.00
#
_symmetry.space_group_name_H-M   'P 1'
#
loop_
_entity.id
_entity.type
_entity.pdbx_description
1 polymer ?
#
loop_
_entity_poly.entity_id
_entity_poly.type
_entity_poly.pdbx_seq_one_letter_code
_entity_poly.pdbx_strand_id
1 'polypeptide(L)'
;MTRRVVIEDYCGIVEKIGPEAQRFSIGDRIFGQWHILSGGPDQAGLQQFCILDADSAAPISSHHSFGQAVMFPINAIASFIALFDPSGSGFGKIVTTASVCDDSGQLLCDLGATHVIYRKAANVEVQIRAIVGGGLLYTLDTVNGDYSGGLSHPLALSLLSTTKKKTLATLVRGEADHAIAASKWRASRST
;
A
#
# COMPACT_ATOMS: atom_id res chain seq x y z
N MET A 1 20.97 17.30 19.23
CA MET A 1 19.94 17.69 18.26
C MET A 1 19.82 16.54 17.26
N THR A 2 18.83 15.67 17.43
CA THR A 2 18.71 14.43 16.64
C THR A 2 18.12 14.75 15.28
N ARG A 3 18.93 14.80 14.22
CA ARG A 3 18.45 14.98 12.85
C ARG A 3 17.82 13.66 12.40
N ARG A 4 16.49 13.60 12.39
CA ARG A 4 15.76 12.51 11.74
C ARG A 4 15.63 12.86 10.26
N VAL A 5 16.31 12.08 9.43
CA VAL A 5 16.15 12.11 7.98
C VAL A 5 14.98 11.19 7.66
N VAL A 6 14.00 11.66 6.90
CA VAL A 6 12.70 11.00 6.72
C VAL A 6 12.49 10.74 5.24
N ILE A 7 12.68 9.51 4.76
CA ILE A 7 12.20 8.88 3.50
C ILE A 7 12.61 7.39 3.58
N GLU A 8 11.74 6.48 3.14
CA GLU A 8 11.95 5.02 3.20
C GLU A 8 12.30 4.37 1.85
N ASP A 9 11.87 5.00 0.75
CA ASP A 9 12.13 4.54 -0.60
C ASP A 9 13.36 5.23 -1.17
N TYR A 10 14.21 4.46 -1.84
CA TYR A 10 15.36 5.03 -2.53
C TYR A 10 15.75 4.21 -3.74
N CYS A 11 16.46 4.89 -4.62
CA CYS A 11 17.07 4.32 -5.81
C CYS A 11 18.47 4.91 -5.97
N GLY A 12 19.42 4.11 -6.46
CA GLY A 12 20.79 4.56 -6.58
C GLY A 12 21.69 3.54 -7.24
N ILE A 13 22.99 3.81 -7.14
CA ILE A 13 24.05 2.96 -7.63
C ILE A 13 24.75 2.33 -6.42
N VAL A 14 25.05 1.04 -6.51
CA VAL A 14 25.84 0.35 -5.49
C VAL A 14 27.25 0.92 -5.48
N GLU A 15 27.59 1.68 -4.44
CA GLU A 15 28.92 2.27 -4.24
C GLU A 15 29.86 1.29 -3.51
N LYS A 16 29.34 0.57 -2.52
CA LYS A 16 30.09 -0.40 -1.69
C LYS A 16 29.22 -1.59 -1.32
N ILE A 17 29.87 -2.71 -1.07
CA ILE A 17 29.23 -3.99 -0.72
C ILE A 17 29.77 -4.46 0.63
N GLY A 18 28.86 -4.83 1.53
CA GLY A 18 29.21 -5.46 2.80
C GLY A 18 29.75 -6.88 2.61
N PRO A 19 30.56 -7.40 3.54
CA PRO A 19 31.25 -8.68 3.38
C PRO A 19 30.31 -9.88 3.16
N GLU A 20 29.05 -9.78 3.57
CA GLU A 20 28.05 -10.86 3.46
C GLU A 20 27.08 -10.69 2.29
N ALA A 21 27.09 -9.54 1.61
CA ALA A 21 26.17 -9.28 0.50
C ALA A 21 26.78 -9.72 -0.84
N GLN A 22 26.28 -10.81 -1.43
CA GLN A 22 26.78 -11.35 -2.71
C GLN A 22 25.86 -11.09 -3.90
N ARG A 23 24.67 -10.52 -3.66
CA ARG A 23 23.59 -10.42 -4.66
C ARG A 23 23.79 -9.30 -5.69
N PHE A 24 24.64 -8.31 -5.39
CA PHE A 24 24.88 -7.14 -6.24
C PHE A 24 26.37 -6.90 -6.44
N SER A 25 26.70 -6.10 -7.46
CA SER A 25 28.04 -5.62 -7.79
C SER A 25 28.11 -4.10 -7.69
N ILE A 26 29.30 -3.56 -7.42
CA ILE A 26 29.54 -2.10 -7.48
C ILE A 26 29.19 -1.61 -8.88
N GLY A 27 28.42 -0.53 -8.97
CA GLY A 27 27.88 0.00 -10.22
C GLY A 27 26.46 -0.46 -10.56
N ASP A 28 25.91 -1.46 -9.87
CA ASP A 28 24.55 -1.91 -10.11
C ASP A 28 23.54 -0.80 -9.76
N ARG A 29 22.55 -0.63 -10.63
CA ARG A 29 21.41 0.25 -10.38
C ARG A 29 20.39 -0.53 -9.57
N ILE A 30 20.05 -0.03 -8.38
CA ILE A 30 19.11 -0.70 -7.48
C ILE A 30 18.07 0.26 -6.92
N PHE A 31 16.93 -0.29 -6.56
CA PHE A 31 15.93 0.36 -5.72
C PHE A 31 15.64 -0.53 -4.51
N GLY A 32 15.13 0.04 -3.43
CA GLY A 32 14.80 -0.73 -2.24
C GLY A 32 14.02 0.09 -1.23
N GLN A 33 13.53 -0.62 -0.22
CA GLN A 33 12.92 -0.03 0.95
C GLN A 33 13.75 -0.41 2.17
N TRP A 34 13.80 0.49 3.15
CA TRP A 34 14.31 0.14 4.47
C TRP A 34 13.19 0.05 5.52
N HIS A 35 13.38 -0.80 6.53
CA HIS A 35 12.33 -1.19 7.47
C HIS A 35 12.09 -0.12 8.55
N ILE A 36 10.98 0.62 8.44
CA ILE A 36 10.57 1.76 9.29
C ILE A 36 10.65 1.54 10.82
N LEU A 37 10.64 0.29 11.30
CA LEU A 37 10.59 -0.03 12.72
C LEU A 37 11.95 -0.34 13.36
N SER A 38 13.03 -0.51 12.59
CA SER A 38 14.23 -1.19 13.09
C SER A 38 15.57 -0.54 12.75
N GLY A 39 15.69 0.79 12.72
CA GLY A 39 16.99 1.36 12.38
C GLY A 39 17.09 2.87 12.27
N GLY A 40 18.18 3.27 11.62
CA GLY A 40 18.94 4.45 12.02
C GLY A 40 19.11 5.52 10.95
N PRO A 41 19.73 6.65 11.31
CA PRO A 41 19.95 7.78 10.41
C PRO A 41 20.73 7.40 9.13
N ASP A 42 21.58 6.37 9.20
CA ASP A 42 22.39 5.91 8.07
C ASP A 42 21.58 5.15 7.00
N GLN A 43 20.29 4.89 7.24
CA GLN A 43 19.41 4.12 6.35
C GLN A 43 18.26 4.96 5.77
N ALA A 44 18.22 6.26 6.07
CA ALA A 44 17.21 7.17 5.55
C ALA A 44 17.51 7.61 4.09
N GLY A 45 16.49 7.95 3.31
CA GLY A 45 16.64 8.24 1.87
C GLY A 45 17.06 9.67 1.50
N LEU A 46 16.85 10.68 2.35
CA LEU A 46 17.21 12.09 2.05
C LEU A 46 18.69 12.41 2.33
N GLN A 47 19.58 11.60 1.77
CA GLN A 47 21.03 11.75 1.86
C GLN A 47 21.69 11.16 0.60
N GLN A 48 22.94 11.53 0.36
CA GLN A 48 23.67 11.10 -0.85
C GLN A 48 24.06 9.62 -0.80
N PHE A 49 24.18 9.06 0.41
CA PHE A 49 24.54 7.67 0.66
C PHE A 49 23.65 7.11 1.77
N CYS A 50 23.16 5.89 1.60
CA CYS A 50 22.45 5.16 2.63
C CYS A 50 22.88 3.70 2.64
N ILE A 51 22.66 3.02 3.77
CA ILE A 51 22.90 1.58 3.91
C ILE A 51 21.58 0.84 3.71
N LEU A 52 21.55 -0.01 2.70
CA LEU A 52 20.43 -0.87 2.35
C LEU A 52 20.79 -2.34 2.60
N ASP A 53 19.84 -3.07 3.17
CA ASP A 53 19.92 -4.53 3.22
C ASP A 53 19.73 -5.10 1.81
N ALA A 54 20.67 -5.94 1.36
CA ALA A 54 20.62 -6.55 0.04
C ALA A 54 19.33 -7.36 -0.19
N ASP A 55 18.72 -7.92 0.86
CA ASP A 55 17.47 -8.67 0.75
C ASP A 55 16.24 -7.76 0.57
N SER A 56 16.36 -6.48 0.95
CA SER A 56 15.31 -5.46 0.78
C SER A 56 15.50 -4.63 -0.49
N ALA A 57 16.38 -5.08 -1.40
CA ALA A 57 16.74 -4.40 -2.63
C ALA A 57 16.33 -5.19 -3.88
N ALA A 58 16.17 -4.49 -5.01
CA ALA A 58 15.95 -5.09 -6.32
C ALA A 58 16.69 -4.31 -7.42
N PRO A 59 17.14 -4.97 -8.50
CA PRO A 59 17.80 -4.29 -9.60
C PRO A 59 16.82 -3.41 -10.39
N ILE A 60 17.29 -2.25 -10.82
CA ILE A 60 16.59 -1.39 -11.77
C ILE A 60 16.96 -1.85 -13.17
N SER A 61 15.98 -2.34 -13.93
CA SER A 61 16.21 -2.68 -15.34
C SER A 61 16.68 -1.45 -16.14
N SER A 62 17.45 -1.65 -17.20
CA SER A 62 17.91 -0.59 -18.10
C SER A 62 16.78 0.26 -18.70
N HIS A 63 15.57 -0.29 -18.85
CA HIS A 63 14.40 0.39 -19.43
C HIS A 63 13.67 1.34 -18.46
N HIS A 64 13.99 1.32 -17.17
CA HIS A 64 13.36 2.19 -16.17
C HIS A 64 14.33 3.26 -15.69
N SER A 65 13.85 4.50 -15.57
CA SER A 65 14.59 5.57 -14.91
C SER A 65 14.63 5.38 -13.39
N PHE A 66 15.57 6.05 -12.72
CA PHE A 66 15.61 6.10 -11.26
C PHE A 66 14.31 6.63 -10.65
N GLY A 67 13.75 7.70 -11.24
CA GLY A 67 12.48 8.30 -10.78
C GLY A 67 11.27 7.37 -10.93
N GLN A 68 11.25 6.48 -11.92
CA GLN A 68 10.20 5.45 -12.02
C GLN A 68 10.43 4.33 -11.00
N ALA A 69 11.68 3.92 -10.81
CA ALA A 69 11.99 2.79 -9.95
C ALA A 69 11.79 3.07 -8.46
N VAL A 70 12.06 4.29 -7.99
CA VAL A 70 11.83 4.68 -6.59
C VAL A 70 10.35 4.65 -6.18
N MET A 71 9.44 4.58 -7.16
CA MET A 71 8.00 4.40 -6.90
C MET A 71 7.63 2.95 -6.64
N PHE A 72 8.48 1.97 -6.93
CA PHE A 72 8.14 0.55 -6.79
C PHE A 72 8.14 0.02 -5.35
N PRO A 73 9.12 0.31 -4.47
CA PRO A 73 9.20 -0.40 -3.18
C PRO A 73 7.93 -0.25 -2.34
N ILE A 74 7.54 0.97 -1.95
CA ILE A 74 6.32 1.17 -1.14
C ILE A 74 5.03 0.79 -1.90
N ASN A 75 4.90 1.15 -3.18
CA ASN A 75 3.65 0.95 -3.93
C ASN A 75 3.45 -0.52 -4.30
N ALA A 76 4.53 -1.25 -4.63
CA ALA A 76 4.47 -2.66 -4.96
C ALA A 76 4.34 -3.52 -3.71
N ILE A 77 4.99 -3.19 -2.59
CA ILE A 77 4.81 -3.93 -1.33
C ILE A 77 3.39 -3.76 -0.80
N ALA A 78 2.84 -2.54 -0.82
CA ALA A 78 1.45 -2.30 -0.44
C ALA A 78 0.47 -3.07 -1.34
N SER A 79 0.69 -3.05 -2.65
CA SER A 79 -0.11 -3.80 -3.61
C SER A 79 0.08 -5.32 -3.46
N PHE A 80 1.28 -5.81 -3.18
CA PHE A 80 1.58 -7.23 -3.02
C PHE A 80 0.95 -7.80 -1.76
N ILE A 81 1.03 -7.09 -0.63
CA ILE A 81 0.34 -7.49 0.61
C ILE A 81 -1.18 -7.47 0.38
N ALA A 82 -1.70 -6.50 -0.37
CA ALA A 82 -3.11 -6.46 -0.72
C ALA A 82 -3.52 -7.57 -1.70
N LEU A 83 -2.64 -7.97 -2.64
CA LEU A 83 -2.93 -8.89 -3.74
C LEU A 83 -2.51 -10.36 -3.51
N PHE A 84 -1.67 -10.63 -2.52
CA PHE A 84 -1.07 -11.96 -2.31
C PHE A 84 -1.06 -12.38 -0.83
N ASP A 85 -2.11 -12.01 -0.09
CA ASP A 85 -2.45 -12.68 1.18
C ASP A 85 -2.37 -14.21 1.01
N PRO A 86 -1.82 -14.98 1.97
CA PRO A 86 -1.52 -16.43 1.83
C PRO A 86 -2.72 -17.32 1.48
N SER A 87 -3.93 -16.76 1.44
CA SER A 87 -5.16 -17.42 1.02
C SER A 87 -5.32 -17.57 -0.50
N GLY A 88 -4.42 -17.01 -1.32
CA GLY A 88 -4.18 -17.42 -2.70
C GLY A 88 -5.45 -17.58 -3.55
N SER A 89 -6.03 -16.47 -4.01
CA SER A 89 -6.92 -16.51 -5.17
C SER A 89 -6.93 -15.15 -5.85
N GLY A 90 -6.71 -15.14 -7.16
CA GLY A 90 -6.70 -13.91 -7.96
C GLY A 90 -7.95 -13.08 -7.69
N PHE A 91 -7.76 -11.80 -7.41
CA PHE A 91 -8.84 -10.87 -7.13
C PHE A 91 -9.74 -10.77 -8.36
N GLY A 92 -10.92 -11.38 -8.31
CA GLY A 92 -11.87 -11.32 -9.42
C GLY A 92 -12.40 -9.90 -9.69
N LYS A 93 -12.37 -9.01 -8.70
CA LYS A 93 -12.75 -7.61 -8.81
C LYS A 93 -11.81 -6.74 -7.96
N ILE A 94 -11.10 -5.83 -8.61
CA ILE A 94 -10.28 -4.78 -8.00
C ILE A 94 -11.00 -3.45 -8.18
N VAL A 95 -11.51 -2.87 -7.10
CA VAL A 95 -12.28 -1.62 -7.12
C VAL A 95 -11.47 -0.52 -6.46
N THR A 96 -11.19 0.56 -7.18
CA THR A 96 -10.44 1.71 -6.67
C THR A 96 -11.33 2.94 -6.58
N THR A 97 -11.18 3.74 -5.52
CA THR A 97 -11.82 5.06 -5.41
C THR A 97 -10.78 6.15 -5.66
N ALA A 98 -11.03 7.02 -6.64
CA ALA A 98 -10.06 8.05 -7.03
C ALA A 98 -10.75 9.36 -7.43
N SER A 99 -9.97 10.44 -7.53
CA SER A 99 -10.43 11.60 -8.29
C SER A 99 -10.38 11.21 -9.75
N VAL A 100 -11.53 11.10 -10.40
CA VAL A 100 -11.64 10.75 -11.81
C VAL A 100 -11.64 12.07 -12.57
N CYS A 101 -10.47 12.72 -12.60
CA CYS A 101 -10.21 13.89 -13.44
C CYS A 101 -9.28 13.41 -14.56
N ASP A 102 -9.63 13.72 -15.81
CA ASP A 102 -8.80 13.40 -16.99
C ASP A 102 -8.44 11.89 -17.11
N ASP A 103 -7.26 11.59 -17.65
CA ASP A 103 -6.75 10.23 -17.96
C ASP A 103 -6.49 9.34 -16.73
N SER A 104 -6.66 9.88 -15.50
CA SER A 104 -6.39 9.14 -14.26
C SER A 104 -7.22 7.87 -14.10
N GLY A 105 -8.45 7.85 -14.61
CA GLY A 105 -9.30 6.66 -14.62
C GLY A 105 -8.75 5.56 -15.51
N GLN A 106 -8.26 5.91 -16.71
CA GLN A 106 -7.68 4.96 -17.65
C GLN A 106 -6.36 4.40 -17.12
N LEU A 107 -5.51 5.25 -16.54
CA LEU A 107 -4.27 4.81 -15.90
C LEU A 107 -4.52 3.78 -14.79
N LEU A 108 -5.56 3.97 -13.97
CA LEU A 108 -5.91 3.00 -12.93
C LEU A 108 -6.35 1.65 -13.52
N CYS A 109 -7.09 1.67 -14.63
CA CYS A 109 -7.45 0.46 -15.36
C CYS A 109 -6.21 -0.25 -15.93
N ASP A 110 -5.29 0.50 -16.54
CA ASP A 110 -4.04 -0.04 -17.09
C ASP A 110 -3.14 -0.64 -16.00
N LEU A 111 -3.23 -0.13 -14.77
CA LEU A 111 -2.56 -0.65 -13.57
C LEU A 111 -3.29 -1.84 -12.91
N GLY A 112 -4.43 -2.26 -13.45
CA GLY A 112 -5.16 -3.46 -13.02
C GLY A 112 -6.44 -3.21 -12.23
N ALA A 113 -6.89 -1.96 -12.07
CA ALA A 113 -8.22 -1.71 -11.53
C ALA A 113 -9.28 -2.24 -12.50
N THR A 114 -10.18 -3.10 -12.01
CA THR A 114 -11.31 -3.56 -12.82
C THR A 114 -12.45 -2.54 -12.85
N HIS A 115 -12.55 -1.71 -11.82
CA HIS A 115 -13.58 -0.68 -11.67
C HIS A 115 -13.00 0.53 -10.94
N VAL A 116 -13.26 1.72 -11.46
CA VAL A 116 -12.84 2.99 -10.86
C VAL A 116 -14.08 3.79 -10.48
N ILE A 117 -14.19 4.18 -9.21
CA ILE A 117 -15.31 4.98 -8.69
C ILE A 117 -14.82 6.37 -8.30
N TYR A 118 -15.60 7.38 -8.65
CA TYR A 118 -15.34 8.75 -8.22
C TYR A 118 -15.46 8.90 -6.70
N ARG A 119 -14.34 9.15 -6.02
CA ARG A 119 -14.25 9.16 -4.55
C ARG A 119 -15.12 10.21 -3.84
N LYS A 120 -15.50 11.28 -4.54
CA LYS A 120 -16.38 12.34 -3.97
C LYS A 120 -17.85 12.14 -4.32
N ALA A 121 -18.23 11.03 -4.96
CA ALA A 121 -19.64 10.75 -5.20
C ALA A 121 -20.39 10.54 -3.87
N ALA A 122 -21.61 11.06 -3.76
CA ALA A 122 -22.40 10.91 -2.53
C ALA A 122 -22.80 9.45 -2.22
N ASN A 123 -22.72 8.57 -3.23
CA ASN A 123 -23.18 7.18 -3.18
C ASN A 123 -22.05 6.16 -3.42
N VAL A 124 -20.80 6.48 -3.09
CA VAL A 124 -19.63 5.59 -3.30
C VAL A 124 -19.87 4.19 -2.71
N GLU A 125 -20.38 4.09 -1.47
CA GLU A 125 -20.61 2.79 -0.84
C GLU A 125 -21.60 1.92 -1.64
N VAL A 126 -22.70 2.53 -2.12
CA VAL A 126 -23.71 1.84 -2.92
C VAL A 126 -23.11 1.32 -4.23
N GLN A 127 -22.30 2.15 -4.90
CA GLN A 127 -21.63 1.75 -6.14
C GLN A 127 -20.65 0.59 -5.92
N ILE A 128 -19.85 0.62 -4.84
CA ILE A 128 -18.93 -0.47 -4.50
C ILE A 128 -19.72 -1.76 -4.24
N ARG A 129 -20.80 -1.69 -3.44
CA ARG A 129 -21.64 -2.86 -3.12
C ARG A 129 -22.32 -3.45 -4.35
N ALA A 130 -22.72 -2.64 -5.33
CA ALA A 130 -23.27 -3.13 -6.58
C ALA A 130 -22.24 -3.99 -7.36
N ILE A 131 -20.95 -3.66 -7.23
CA ILE A 131 -19.85 -4.38 -7.89
C ILE A 131 -19.45 -5.63 -7.11
N VAL A 132 -19.16 -5.51 -5.81
CA VAL A 132 -18.53 -6.59 -5.01
C VAL A 132 -19.51 -7.37 -4.13
N GLY A 133 -20.75 -6.91 -4.01
CA GLY A 133 -21.74 -7.48 -3.09
C GLY A 133 -21.44 -7.18 -1.61
N GLY A 134 -22.07 -7.95 -0.71
CA GLY A 134 -21.85 -7.83 0.75
C GLY A 134 -20.69 -8.68 1.30
N GLY A 135 -19.99 -9.42 0.43
CA GLY A 135 -19.00 -10.42 0.81
C GLY A 135 -17.55 -9.96 0.77
N LEU A 136 -17.28 -8.64 0.79
CA LEU A 136 -15.93 -8.10 0.63
C LEU A 136 -15.01 -8.54 1.78
N LEU A 137 -13.90 -9.18 1.45
CA LEU A 137 -12.97 -9.74 2.45
C LEU A 137 -11.81 -8.80 2.77
N TYR A 138 -11.38 -8.01 1.79
CA TYR A 138 -10.20 -7.16 1.87
C TYR A 138 -10.56 -5.72 1.56
N THR A 139 -10.11 -4.80 2.40
CA THR A 139 -10.09 -3.37 2.12
C THR A 139 -8.71 -2.79 2.43
N LEU A 140 -8.25 -1.88 1.57
CA LEU A 140 -7.04 -1.09 1.77
C LEU A 140 -7.45 0.38 1.80
N ASP A 141 -7.22 1.06 2.92
CA ASP A 141 -7.51 2.48 3.07
C ASP A 141 -6.20 3.28 3.19
N THR A 142 -5.94 4.13 2.19
CA THR A 142 -4.70 4.90 2.09
C THR A 142 -4.83 6.36 2.49
N VAL A 143 -6.04 6.86 2.79
CA VAL A 143 -6.28 8.31 2.91
C VAL A 143 -6.99 8.70 4.22
N ASN A 144 -7.77 7.81 4.84
CA ASN A 144 -8.71 8.09 5.94
C ASN A 144 -9.81 9.11 5.54
N GLY A 145 -11.05 8.87 5.96
CA GLY A 145 -12.14 9.83 5.80
C GLY A 145 -12.31 10.57 7.13
N ASP A 146 -12.26 11.88 7.24
CA ASP A 146 -12.55 12.98 6.33
C ASP A 146 -11.33 13.91 6.21
N TYR A 147 -11.29 14.80 5.22
CA TYR A 147 -10.33 15.92 5.22
C TYR A 147 -10.57 16.90 6.41
N SER A 148 -11.41 16.55 7.39
CA SER A 148 -11.73 17.29 8.61
C SER A 148 -10.96 16.79 9.84
N GLY A 149 -10.11 15.77 9.72
CA GLY A 149 -9.24 15.31 10.81
C GLY A 149 -9.81 14.18 11.67
N GLY A 150 -10.83 13.46 11.21
CA GLY A 150 -11.25 12.20 11.80
C GLY A 150 -10.23 11.07 11.54
N LEU A 151 -9.82 10.36 12.59
CA LEU A 151 -8.88 9.22 12.52
C LEU A 151 -9.57 7.89 12.15
N SER A 152 -10.80 7.92 11.63
CA SER A 152 -11.61 6.72 11.42
C SER A 152 -11.65 6.29 9.94
N HIS A 153 -11.88 4.98 9.74
CA HIS A 153 -11.96 4.35 8.41
C HIS A 153 -13.40 3.91 8.07
N PRO A 154 -14.41 4.80 8.14
CA PRO A 154 -15.82 4.40 8.18
C PRO A 154 -16.26 3.66 6.91
N LEU A 155 -15.82 4.11 5.74
CA LEU A 155 -16.15 3.48 4.46
C LEU A 155 -15.47 2.12 4.31
N ALA A 156 -14.16 2.03 4.56
CA ALA A 156 -13.43 0.78 4.43
C ALA A 156 -13.93 -0.28 5.41
N LEU A 157 -14.31 0.12 6.63
CA LEU A 157 -14.92 -0.76 7.63
C LEU A 157 -16.35 -1.15 7.27
N SER A 158 -17.18 -0.23 6.76
CA SER A 158 -18.59 -0.52 6.43
C SER A 158 -18.70 -1.59 5.35
N LEU A 159 -17.79 -1.58 4.38
CA LEU A 159 -17.79 -2.48 3.22
C LEU A 159 -17.45 -3.93 3.56
N LEU A 160 -16.68 -4.18 4.63
CA LEU A 160 -16.23 -5.54 4.97
C LEU A 160 -17.37 -6.49 5.33
N SER A 161 -17.17 -7.76 4.98
CA SER A 161 -18.08 -8.85 5.29
C SER A 161 -18.31 -8.99 6.79
N THR A 162 -19.57 -9.24 7.16
CA THR A 162 -19.96 -9.59 8.52
C THR A 162 -19.81 -11.08 8.80
N THR A 163 -19.93 -11.93 7.77
CA THR A 163 -20.07 -13.39 7.90
C THR A 163 -18.78 -14.16 7.65
N LYS A 164 -17.77 -13.56 7.02
CA LYS A 164 -16.49 -14.21 6.68
C LYS A 164 -15.31 -13.56 7.40
N LYS A 165 -14.17 -14.25 7.47
CA LYS A 165 -12.91 -13.65 7.93
C LYS A 165 -12.50 -12.55 6.94
N LYS A 166 -12.08 -11.41 7.47
CA LYS A 166 -11.83 -10.17 6.72
C LYS A 166 -10.58 -9.47 7.22
N THR A 167 -9.98 -8.67 6.36
CA THR A 167 -8.76 -7.90 6.64
C THR A 167 -8.97 -6.46 6.18
N LEU A 168 -8.69 -5.50 7.07
CA LEU A 168 -8.50 -4.10 6.74
C LEU A 168 -7.01 -3.79 6.86
N ALA A 169 -6.41 -3.31 5.79
CA ALA A 169 -5.08 -2.72 5.80
C ALA A 169 -5.19 -1.20 5.71
N THR A 170 -4.35 -0.47 6.45
CA THR A 170 -4.38 1.00 6.47
C THR A 170 -2.97 1.56 6.31
N LEU A 171 -2.83 2.60 5.49
CA LEU A 171 -1.54 3.30 5.32
C LEU A 171 -1.37 4.40 6.37
N VAL A 172 -2.45 5.10 6.68
CA VAL A 172 -2.47 6.15 7.70
C VAL A 172 -2.90 5.54 9.03
N ARG A 173 -2.17 5.86 10.11
CA ARG A 173 -2.56 5.44 11.47
C ARG A 173 -3.92 6.04 11.81
N GLY A 174 -4.89 5.18 12.11
CA GLY A 174 -6.24 5.55 12.51
C GLY A 174 -6.82 4.52 13.47
N GLU A 175 -7.71 4.95 14.36
CA GLU A 175 -8.46 4.04 15.21
C GLU A 175 -9.68 3.52 14.43
N ALA A 176 -9.95 2.23 14.53
CA ALA A 176 -11.17 1.66 13.97
C ALA A 176 -12.39 2.26 14.69
N ASP A 177 -13.39 2.72 13.94
CA ASP A 177 -14.64 3.19 14.55
C ASP A 177 -15.25 2.05 15.38
N HIS A 178 -15.37 2.27 16.69
CA HIS A 178 -15.79 1.23 17.63
C HIS A 178 -17.20 0.71 17.36
N ALA A 179 -18.13 1.55 16.90
CA ALA A 179 -19.50 1.14 16.63
C ALA A 179 -19.57 0.26 15.37
N ILE A 180 -18.85 0.66 14.32
CA ILE A 180 -18.78 -0.12 13.08
C ILE A 180 -18.02 -1.43 13.33
N ALA A 181 -16.87 -1.38 14.00
CA ALA A 181 -16.07 -2.56 14.32
C ALA A 181 -16.85 -3.57 15.19
N ALA A 182 -17.60 -3.10 16.19
CA ALA A 182 -18.44 -3.96 17.03
C ALA A 182 -19.53 -4.69 16.23
N SER A 183 -20.12 -4.03 15.22
CA SER A 183 -21.11 -4.67 14.33
C SER A 183 -20.50 -5.80 13.48
N LYS A 184 -19.20 -5.69 13.13
CA LYS A 184 -18.48 -6.69 12.33
C LYS A 184 -17.97 -7.88 13.14
N TRP A 185 -17.80 -7.72 14.46
CA TRP A 185 -17.36 -8.79 15.37
C TRP A 185 -18.50 -9.77 15.71
N ARG A 186 -19.71 -9.26 15.96
CA ARG A 186 -20.85 -10.05 16.48
C ARG A 186 -21.31 -11.18 15.56
N ALA A 187 -21.15 -11.05 14.24
CA ALA A 187 -21.59 -12.06 13.27
C ALA A 187 -20.62 -13.26 13.09
N SER A 188 -19.43 -13.22 13.70
CA SER A 188 -18.43 -14.32 13.61
C SER A 188 -18.55 -15.40 14.68
N ARG A 189 -19.48 -15.24 15.65
CA ARG A 189 -19.66 -16.14 16.80
C ARG A 189 -20.95 -16.94 16.79
N SER A 190 -21.74 -16.86 15.73
CA SER A 190 -23.01 -17.58 15.56
C SER A 190 -22.91 -18.63 14.45
N THR A 191 -22.02 -19.61 14.63
CA THR A 191 -22.02 -20.94 14.02
C THR A 191 -21.26 -21.89 14.93
#